data_AF-A0A5J6HKV3-F1
#
_entry.id   AF-A0A5J6HKV3-F1
#
_cell.length_a   1.000
_cell.length_b   1.000
_cell.length_c   1.000
_cell.angle_alpha   90.00
_cell.angle_beta   90.00
_cell.angle_gamma   90.00
#
_symmetry.space_group_name_H-M   'P 1'
#
loop_
_entity.id
_entity.type
_entity.pdbx_description
1 polymer ?
#
loop_
_entity_poly.entity_id
_entity_poly.type
_entity_poly.pdbx_seq_one_letter_code
_entity_poly.pdbx_strand_id
1 'polypeptide(L)'
;MASTELVELQPEVASPPTRPIESIEVGDLADRTGSLRSRTRFTHEDAAELHRDVLFTEWQQLTSTRGKLAPAAMLEQIAELGFSWRDVARLLKVSVPAVQKWRRGEGVTGPNRLNIASLLAMCQMLAEHYAVQEVASWFEMPLTSKCPVTPMDLYATERQDLIFDYASSHADVEQVLNDYDPDWRERYASTFEVYEAADGDLAIRPKE
;
A
#
# COMPACT_ATOMS: atom_id res chain seq x y z
N MET A 1 -15.89 -97.66 -3.69
CA MET A 1 -15.54 -97.27 -5.08
C MET A 1 -16.85 -97.13 -5.82
N ALA A 2 -17.30 -95.97 -6.29
CA ALA A 2 -16.59 -94.77 -6.70
C ALA A 2 -17.33 -93.50 -6.23
N SER A 3 -16.53 -92.48 -5.88
CA SER A 3 -16.98 -91.11 -5.62
C SER A 3 -17.19 -90.40 -6.96
N THR A 4 -18.27 -89.63 -7.07
CA THR A 4 -18.42 -88.60 -8.11
C THR A 4 -19.01 -87.36 -7.44
N GLU A 5 -18.12 -86.44 -7.09
CA GLU A 5 -18.44 -85.02 -6.95
C GLU A 5 -18.80 -84.46 -8.33
N LEU A 6 -19.72 -83.48 -8.37
CA LEU A 6 -19.77 -82.36 -9.32
C LEU A 6 -20.88 -81.40 -8.82
N VAL A 7 -20.50 -80.47 -7.94
CA VAL A 7 -20.24 -79.04 -8.24
C VAL A 7 -21.53 -78.24 -8.40
N GLU A 8 -21.85 -77.54 -7.32
CA GLU A 8 -22.89 -76.53 -7.19
C GLU A 8 -22.52 -75.30 -8.04
N LEU A 9 -23.30 -75.02 -9.08
CA LEU A 9 -23.15 -73.81 -9.91
C LEU A 9 -23.67 -72.60 -9.13
N GLN A 10 -22.77 -71.81 -8.55
CA GLN A 10 -23.13 -70.46 -8.09
C GLN A 10 -23.36 -69.55 -9.31
N PRO A 11 -24.44 -68.74 -9.34
CA PRO A 11 -24.59 -67.72 -10.36
C PRO A 11 -23.55 -66.62 -10.16
N GLU A 12 -22.75 -66.40 -11.20
CA GLU A 12 -21.80 -65.29 -11.28
C GLU A 12 -22.57 -63.95 -11.22
N VAL A 13 -22.55 -63.33 -10.05
CA VAL A 13 -23.09 -61.98 -9.87
C VAL A 13 -22.16 -61.03 -10.63
N ALA A 14 -22.56 -60.63 -11.83
CA ALA A 14 -21.88 -59.60 -12.59
C ALA A 14 -21.85 -58.32 -11.74
N SER A 15 -20.66 -57.92 -11.29
CA SER A 15 -20.42 -56.63 -10.66
C SER A 15 -20.96 -55.51 -11.56
N PRO A 16 -21.68 -54.51 -11.03
CA PRO A 16 -22.13 -53.39 -11.84
C PRO A 16 -20.91 -52.69 -12.45
N PRO A 17 -21.00 -52.19 -13.70
CA PRO A 17 -19.91 -51.44 -14.29
C PRO A 17 -19.69 -50.17 -13.45
N THR A 18 -18.55 -50.08 -12.76
CA THR A 18 -18.07 -48.82 -12.18
C THR A 18 -17.81 -47.87 -13.32
N ARG A 19 -18.77 -46.99 -13.60
CA ARG A 19 -18.57 -45.92 -14.57
C ARG A 19 -17.59 -44.90 -13.95
N PRO A 20 -16.44 -44.58 -14.58
CA PRO A 20 -15.64 -43.44 -14.18
C PRO A 20 -16.30 -42.17 -14.73
N ILE A 21 -17.43 -41.78 -14.16
CA ILE A 21 -18.11 -40.51 -14.48
C ILE A 21 -17.92 -39.64 -13.26
N GLU A 22 -16.96 -38.72 -13.32
CA GLU A 22 -16.92 -37.42 -12.59
C GLU A 22 -15.49 -36.85 -12.50
N SER A 23 -14.43 -37.64 -12.64
CA SER A 23 -13.06 -37.15 -12.44
C SER A 23 -12.50 -36.29 -13.58
N ILE A 24 -12.93 -36.54 -14.82
CA ILE A 24 -12.43 -35.81 -16.01
C ILE A 24 -13.10 -34.44 -16.16
N GLU A 25 -14.41 -34.33 -15.86
CA GLU A 25 -15.14 -33.04 -15.93
C GLU A 25 -14.77 -32.11 -14.78
N VAL A 26 -14.56 -32.64 -13.57
CA VAL A 26 -14.06 -31.85 -12.43
C VAL A 26 -12.62 -31.39 -12.68
N GLY A 27 -11.79 -32.22 -13.34
CA GLY A 27 -10.44 -31.85 -13.78
C GLY A 27 -10.42 -30.71 -14.80
N ASP A 28 -11.22 -30.80 -15.87
CA ASP A 28 -11.33 -29.72 -16.87
C ASP A 28 -11.87 -28.41 -16.25
N LEU A 29 -12.86 -28.51 -15.35
CA LEU A 29 -13.37 -27.35 -14.62
C LEU A 29 -12.32 -26.75 -13.67
N ALA A 30 -11.51 -27.57 -13.01
CA ALA A 30 -10.41 -27.13 -12.16
C ALA A 30 -9.32 -26.42 -12.99
N ASP A 31 -8.93 -26.98 -14.13
CA ASP A 31 -7.93 -26.41 -15.04
C ASP A 31 -8.40 -25.09 -15.63
N ARG A 32 -9.67 -25.02 -16.08
CA ARG A 32 -10.29 -23.78 -16.56
C ARG A 32 -10.38 -22.73 -15.46
N THR A 33 -10.72 -23.13 -14.24
CA THR A 33 -10.74 -22.23 -13.08
C THR A 33 -9.33 -21.73 -12.75
N GLY A 34 -8.32 -22.60 -12.78
CA GLY A 34 -6.92 -22.25 -12.55
C GLY A 34 -6.37 -21.29 -13.61
N SER A 35 -6.71 -21.52 -14.88
CA SER A 35 -6.37 -20.64 -16.00
C SER A 35 -7.04 -19.27 -15.84
N LEU A 36 -8.34 -19.23 -15.50
CA LEU A 36 -9.06 -17.98 -15.26
C LEU A 36 -8.45 -17.20 -14.09
N ARG A 37 -8.19 -17.84 -12.96
CA ARG A 37 -7.53 -17.21 -11.79
C ARG A 37 -6.17 -16.63 -12.15
N SER A 38 -5.35 -17.40 -12.87
CA SER A 38 -4.01 -16.95 -13.30
C SER A 38 -4.08 -15.74 -14.22
N ARG A 39 -5.01 -15.75 -15.19
CA ARG A 39 -5.22 -14.62 -16.10
C ARG A 39 -5.73 -13.38 -15.37
N THR A 40 -6.72 -13.53 -14.49
CA THR A 40 -7.23 -12.42 -13.70
C THR A 40 -6.15 -11.81 -12.82
N ARG A 41 -5.32 -12.64 -12.16
CA ARG A 41 -4.18 -12.15 -11.38
C ARG A 41 -3.20 -11.36 -12.25
N PHE A 42 -2.79 -11.91 -13.39
CA PHE A 42 -1.86 -11.24 -14.30
C PHE A 42 -2.42 -9.89 -14.79
N THR A 43 -3.68 -9.86 -15.23
CA THR A 43 -4.32 -8.60 -15.65
C THR A 43 -4.45 -7.60 -14.51
N HIS A 44 -4.68 -8.06 -13.28
CA HIS A 44 -4.72 -7.18 -12.11
C HIS A 44 -3.34 -6.60 -11.78
N GLU A 45 -2.29 -7.41 -11.85
CA GLU A 45 -0.89 -6.98 -11.66
C GLU A 45 -0.49 -5.94 -12.72
N ASP A 46 -0.75 -6.22 -14.00
CA ASP A 46 -0.49 -5.29 -15.11
C ASP A 46 -1.25 -3.96 -14.94
N ALA A 47 -2.52 -4.02 -14.52
CA ALA A 47 -3.33 -2.82 -14.30
C ALA A 47 -2.80 -1.98 -13.14
N ALA A 48 -2.32 -2.61 -12.07
CA ALA A 48 -1.72 -1.92 -10.93
C ALA A 48 -0.37 -1.28 -11.29
N GLU A 49 0.47 -1.97 -12.07
CA GLU A 49 1.71 -1.40 -12.60
C GLU A 49 1.45 -0.19 -13.51
N LEU A 50 0.55 -0.34 -14.47
CA LEU A 50 0.18 0.75 -15.37
C LEU A 50 -0.40 1.95 -14.61
N HIS A 51 -1.22 1.71 -13.58
CA HIS A 51 -1.75 2.78 -12.73
C HIS A 51 -0.62 3.57 -12.06
N ARG A 52 0.34 2.88 -11.44
CA ARG A 52 1.51 3.52 -10.82
C ARG A 52 2.33 4.33 -11.82
N ASP A 53 2.59 3.79 -13.01
CA ASP A 53 3.33 4.48 -14.05
C ASP A 53 2.65 5.76 -14.54
N VAL A 54 1.32 5.71 -14.72
CA VAL A 54 0.52 6.88 -15.11
C VAL A 54 0.61 7.96 -14.03
N LEU A 55 0.41 7.61 -12.77
CA LEU A 55 0.46 8.55 -11.66
C LEU A 55 1.84 9.16 -11.48
N PHE A 56 2.89 8.35 -11.57
CA PHE A 56 4.26 8.85 -11.45
C PHE A 56 4.60 9.81 -12.60
N THR A 57 4.17 9.48 -13.82
CA THR A 57 4.36 10.35 -14.99
C THR A 57 3.59 11.67 -14.83
N GLU A 58 2.34 11.62 -14.38
CA GLU A 58 1.52 12.79 -14.12
C GLU A 58 2.14 13.68 -13.03
N TRP A 59 2.60 13.08 -11.94
CA TRP A 59 3.30 13.77 -10.86
C TRP A 59 4.55 14.50 -11.36
N GLN A 60 5.35 13.88 -12.22
CA GLN A 60 6.53 14.51 -12.82
C GLN A 60 6.17 15.69 -13.75
N GLN A 61 5.08 15.57 -14.50
CA GLN A 61 4.57 16.65 -15.35
C GLN A 61 4.05 17.83 -14.53
N LEU A 62 3.29 17.56 -13.47
CA LEU A 62 2.83 18.58 -12.52
C LEU A 62 4.01 19.23 -11.81
N THR A 63 5.00 18.45 -11.37
CA THR A 63 6.24 18.96 -10.78
C THR A 63 6.94 19.95 -11.71
N SER A 64 7.06 19.60 -13.00
CA SER A 64 7.67 20.48 -14.00
C SER A 64 6.84 21.76 -14.23
N THR A 65 5.52 21.65 -14.14
CA THR A 65 4.60 22.78 -14.29
C THR A 65 4.67 23.72 -13.09
N ARG A 66 4.61 23.19 -11.86
CA ARG A 66 4.77 23.96 -10.63
C ARG A 66 6.16 24.55 -10.48
N GLY A 67 7.17 23.85 -11.01
CA GLY A 67 8.53 24.34 -11.15
C GLY A 67 8.67 25.58 -12.03
N LYS A 68 7.61 26.15 -12.61
CA LYS A 68 7.64 27.48 -13.25
C LYS A 68 7.35 28.62 -12.26
N LEU A 69 6.75 28.33 -11.11
CA LEU A 69 6.41 29.30 -10.08
C LEU A 69 7.65 29.77 -9.30
N ALA A 70 7.51 30.92 -8.63
CA ALA A 70 8.51 31.39 -7.68
C ALA A 70 8.54 30.46 -6.45
N PRO A 71 9.72 30.14 -5.88
CA PRO A 71 9.83 29.27 -4.69
C PRO A 71 8.98 29.73 -3.52
N ALA A 72 8.95 31.03 -3.24
CA ALA A 72 8.13 31.61 -2.18
C ALA A 72 6.63 31.37 -2.42
N ALA A 73 6.16 31.48 -3.67
CA ALA A 73 4.75 31.24 -4.00
C ALA A 73 4.37 29.75 -3.88
N MET A 74 5.27 28.83 -4.23
CA MET A 74 5.04 27.39 -4.01
C MET A 74 4.99 27.05 -2.52
N LEU A 75 5.89 27.61 -1.71
CA LEU A 75 5.90 27.41 -0.27
C LEU A 75 4.65 27.99 0.41
N GLU A 76 4.15 29.12 -0.07
CA GLU A 76 2.89 29.70 0.43
C GLU A 76 1.70 28.77 0.14
N GLN A 77 1.59 28.25 -1.09
CA GLN A 77 0.56 27.26 -1.42
C GLN A 77 0.64 25.99 -0.57
N ILE A 78 1.85 25.51 -0.27
CA ILE A 78 2.02 24.36 0.63
C ILE A 78 1.53 24.70 2.05
N ALA A 79 1.75 25.92 2.54
CA ALA A 79 1.24 26.31 3.85
C ALA A 79 -0.28 26.55 3.87
N GLU A 80 -0.86 27.02 2.77
CA GLU A 80 -2.32 27.11 2.62
C GLU A 80 -3.00 25.73 2.72
N LEU A 81 -2.28 24.65 2.40
CA LEU A 81 -2.72 23.25 2.61
C LEU A 81 -2.57 22.77 4.07
N GLY A 82 -2.14 23.64 4.98
CA GLY A 82 -2.04 23.37 6.42
C GLY A 82 -0.68 22.90 6.92
N PHE A 83 0.33 22.76 6.05
CA PHE A 83 1.64 22.25 6.48
C PHE A 83 2.38 23.25 7.37
N SER A 84 2.94 22.76 8.49
CA SER A 84 3.85 23.56 9.30
C SER A 84 5.22 23.69 8.62
N TRP A 85 5.94 24.79 8.86
CA TRP A 85 7.29 24.98 8.30
C TRP A 85 8.30 23.93 8.78
N ARG A 86 8.05 23.30 9.92
CA ARG A 86 8.87 22.20 10.42
C ARG A 86 8.70 20.97 9.52
N ASP A 87 7.47 20.68 9.14
CA ASP A 87 7.15 19.50 8.33
C ASP A 87 7.59 19.72 6.88
N VAL A 88 7.39 20.92 6.34
CA VAL A 88 7.97 21.30 5.04
C VAL A 88 9.50 21.13 5.04
N ALA A 89 10.18 21.57 6.10
CA ALA A 89 11.63 21.41 6.21
C ALA A 89 12.04 19.92 6.27
N ARG A 90 11.29 19.09 7.03
CA ARG A 90 11.49 17.64 7.12
C ARG A 90 11.30 16.96 5.75
N LEU A 91 10.19 17.24 5.07
CA LEU A 91 9.85 16.68 3.76
C LEU A 91 10.87 17.08 2.68
N LEU A 92 11.39 18.31 2.74
CA LEU A 92 12.41 18.80 1.81
C LEU A 92 13.84 18.47 2.24
N LYS A 93 14.04 17.78 3.37
CA LYS A 93 15.35 17.41 3.95
C LYS A 93 16.27 18.61 4.16
N VAL A 94 15.73 19.74 4.59
CA VAL A 94 16.48 20.98 4.88
C VAL A 94 16.16 21.52 6.27
N SER A 95 16.87 22.57 6.68
CA SER A 95 16.59 23.24 7.94
C SER A 95 15.42 24.23 7.81
N VAL A 96 14.67 24.44 8.90
CA VAL A 96 13.60 25.46 8.96
C VAL A 96 14.13 26.87 8.59
N PRO A 97 15.33 27.30 9.04
CA PRO A 97 15.91 28.57 8.58
C PRO A 97 16.10 28.65 7.07
N ALA A 98 16.42 27.55 6.38
CA ALA A 98 16.54 27.52 4.92
C ALA A 98 15.17 27.77 4.26
N VAL A 99 14.12 27.12 4.75
CA VAL A 99 12.74 27.37 4.25
C VAL A 99 12.34 28.83 4.47
N GLN A 100 12.59 29.38 5.66
CA GLN A 100 12.29 30.79 5.95
C GLN A 100 13.06 31.77 5.04
N LYS A 101 14.31 31.45 4.72
CA LYS A 101 15.12 32.19 3.76
C LYS A 101 14.45 32.22 2.38
N TRP A 102 14.02 31.07 1.87
CA TRP A 102 13.37 30.98 0.56
C TRP A 102 12.02 31.68 0.50
N ARG A 103 11.26 31.68 1.61
CA ARG A 103 10.00 32.43 1.73
C ARG A 103 10.19 33.95 1.57
N ARG A 104 11.31 34.48 2.06
CA ARG A 104 11.66 35.91 1.88
C ARG A 104 12.16 36.23 0.46
N GLY A 105 12.13 35.27 -0.46
CA GLY A 105 12.61 35.45 -1.83
C GLY A 105 14.13 35.39 -1.96
N GLU A 106 14.84 35.02 -0.90
CA GLU A 106 16.27 34.77 -1.01
C GLU A 106 16.52 33.49 -1.83
N GLY A 107 17.62 33.46 -2.59
CA GLY A 107 17.87 32.43 -3.61
C GLY A 107 17.78 30.98 -3.10
N VAL A 108 17.14 30.13 -3.91
CA VAL A 108 17.08 28.67 -3.77
C VAL A 108 17.90 28.00 -4.86
N THR A 109 18.50 26.86 -4.58
CA THR A 109 19.20 26.06 -5.60
C THR A 109 18.20 25.38 -6.53
N GLY A 110 18.63 25.03 -7.75
CA GLY A 110 17.80 24.28 -8.71
C GLY A 110 17.20 22.99 -8.14
N PRO A 111 17.99 22.11 -7.50
CA PRO A 111 17.47 20.88 -6.89
C PRO A 111 16.42 21.14 -5.80
N ASN A 112 16.66 22.10 -4.89
CA ASN A 112 15.68 22.42 -3.85
C ASN A 112 14.41 23.04 -4.43
N ARG A 113 14.53 23.80 -5.52
CA ARG A 113 13.37 24.31 -6.26
C ARG A 113 12.53 23.17 -6.84
N LEU A 114 13.18 22.15 -7.38
CA LEU A 114 12.51 20.95 -7.88
C LEU A 114 11.81 20.19 -6.74
N ASN A 115 12.45 20.03 -5.59
CA ASN A 115 11.86 19.38 -4.43
C ASN A 115 10.61 20.10 -3.90
N ILE A 116 10.63 21.44 -3.85
CA ILE A 116 9.46 22.24 -3.48
C ILE A 116 8.31 22.02 -4.48
N ALA A 117 8.61 22.10 -5.78
CA ALA A 117 7.62 21.89 -6.82
C ALA A 117 7.03 20.48 -6.79
N SER A 118 7.87 19.48 -6.48
CA SER A 118 7.52 18.07 -6.38
C SER A 118 6.58 17.79 -5.20
N LEU A 119 6.85 18.40 -4.04
CA LEU A 119 5.96 18.32 -2.89
C LEU A 119 4.60 18.96 -3.18
N LEU A 120 4.60 20.17 -3.76
CA LEU A 120 3.36 20.86 -4.13
C LEU A 120 2.54 20.06 -5.15
N ALA A 121 3.20 19.48 -6.16
CA ALA A 121 2.55 18.64 -7.17
C ALA A 121 1.88 17.41 -6.53
N MET A 122 2.56 16.75 -5.58
CA MET A 122 1.97 15.63 -4.86
C MET A 122 0.74 16.06 -4.06
N CYS A 123 0.83 17.16 -3.31
CA CYS A 123 -0.30 17.63 -2.50
C CYS A 123 -1.52 17.94 -3.37
N GLN A 124 -1.31 18.50 -4.56
CA GLN A 124 -2.39 18.75 -5.52
C GLN A 124 -2.99 17.45 -6.06
N MET A 125 -2.16 16.47 -6.43
CA MET A 125 -2.67 15.18 -6.87
C MET A 125 -3.50 14.50 -5.78
N LEU A 126 -3.05 14.55 -4.53
CA LEU A 126 -3.78 14.00 -3.38
C LEU A 126 -5.14 14.68 -3.18
N ALA A 127 -5.18 16.00 -3.28
CA ALA A 127 -6.43 16.75 -3.16
C ALA A 127 -7.38 16.51 -4.36
N GLU A 128 -6.87 16.54 -5.59
CA GLU A 128 -7.67 16.54 -6.82
C GLU A 128 -8.09 15.12 -7.26
N HIS A 129 -7.19 14.14 -7.19
CA HIS A 129 -7.44 12.78 -7.70
C HIS A 129 -7.98 11.84 -6.63
N TYR A 130 -7.58 12.03 -5.37
CA TYR A 130 -7.92 11.14 -4.27
C TYR A 130 -8.88 11.78 -3.26
N ALA A 131 -9.31 13.02 -3.52
CA ALA A 131 -10.20 13.78 -2.65
C ALA A 131 -9.73 13.84 -1.19
N VAL A 132 -8.41 13.81 -0.96
CA VAL A 132 -7.82 13.95 0.37
C VAL A 132 -8.08 15.37 0.85
N GLN A 133 -8.92 15.48 1.87
CA GLN A 133 -9.17 16.73 2.58
C GLN A 133 -8.10 16.94 3.64
N GLU A 134 -7.78 18.20 3.95
CA GLU A 134 -6.77 18.55 4.96
C GLU A 134 -5.45 17.79 4.77
N VAL A 135 -4.85 17.93 3.57
CA VAL A 135 -3.69 17.14 3.12
C VAL A 135 -2.57 17.09 4.17
N ALA A 136 -2.25 18.21 4.82
CA ALA A 136 -1.24 18.22 5.88
C ALA A 136 -1.58 17.28 7.05
N SER A 137 -2.83 17.31 7.53
CA SER A 137 -3.29 16.41 8.60
C SER A 137 -3.24 14.95 8.15
N TRP A 138 -3.65 14.66 6.92
CA TRP A 138 -3.57 13.30 6.36
C TRP A 138 -2.13 12.78 6.28
N PHE A 139 -1.16 13.65 5.97
CA PHE A 139 0.27 13.29 5.96
C PHE A 139 0.82 12.89 7.34
N GLU A 140 0.22 13.40 8.41
CA GLU A 140 0.61 13.11 9.80
C GLU A 140 -0.11 11.89 10.38
N MET A 141 -1.20 11.44 9.74
CA MET A 141 -1.95 10.28 10.19
C MET A 141 -1.16 8.99 9.92
N PRO A 142 -1.00 8.11 10.93
CA PRO A 142 -0.42 6.79 10.72
C PRO A 142 -1.20 6.00 9.68
N LEU A 143 -0.50 5.21 8.85
CA LEU A 143 -1.13 4.33 7.86
C LEU A 143 -2.06 3.31 8.51
N THR A 144 -1.76 2.91 9.74
CA THR A 144 -2.57 2.01 10.57
C THR A 144 -2.36 2.29 12.04
N SER A 145 -3.29 1.88 12.91
CA SER A 145 -3.16 2.03 14.36
C SER A 145 -2.05 1.16 14.98
N LYS A 146 -1.53 0.17 14.23
CA LYS A 146 -0.51 -0.78 14.70
C LYS A 146 0.93 -0.28 14.53
N CYS A 147 1.16 0.75 13.73
CA CYS A 147 2.50 1.18 13.32
C CYS A 147 2.52 2.71 13.21
N PRO A 148 3.56 3.40 13.72
CA PRO A 148 3.63 4.86 13.70
C PRO A 148 4.06 5.44 12.33
N VAL A 149 4.24 4.61 11.30
CA VAL A 149 4.63 5.08 9.96
C VAL A 149 3.52 5.91 9.35
N THR A 150 3.88 7.08 8.82
CA THR A 150 2.97 8.06 8.20
C THR A 150 3.33 8.29 6.73
N PRO A 151 2.43 8.86 5.90
CA PRO A 151 2.80 9.32 4.55
C PRO A 151 3.97 10.31 4.54
N MET A 152 4.14 11.10 5.61
CA MET A 152 5.30 11.97 5.79
C MET A 152 6.62 11.20 5.85
N ASP A 153 6.63 10.02 6.49
CA ASP A 153 7.80 9.15 6.56
C ASP A 153 8.10 8.55 5.18
N LEU A 154 7.07 8.08 4.46
CA LEU A 154 7.22 7.57 3.10
C LEU A 154 7.86 8.62 2.19
N TYR A 155 7.37 9.87 2.23
CA TYR A 155 7.91 10.96 1.43
C TYR A 155 9.36 11.28 1.80
N ALA A 156 9.64 11.37 3.10
CA ALA A 156 10.99 11.64 3.59
C ALA A 156 12.00 10.54 3.18
N THR A 157 11.54 9.32 2.96
CA THR A 157 12.36 8.22 2.44
C THR A 157 12.36 8.06 0.92
N GLU A 158 11.79 9.02 0.17
CA GLU A 158 11.70 8.97 -1.29
C GLU A 158 10.87 7.77 -1.80
N ARG A 159 9.82 7.41 -1.06
CA ARG A 159 8.83 6.39 -1.42
C ARG A 159 7.48 7.01 -1.79
N GLN A 160 7.51 7.94 -2.72
CA GLN A 160 6.32 8.63 -3.24
C GLN A 160 5.33 7.68 -3.93
N ASP A 161 5.84 6.61 -4.54
CA ASP A 161 5.07 5.50 -5.10
C ASP A 161 4.06 4.96 -4.08
N LEU A 162 4.54 4.65 -2.87
CA LEU A 162 3.73 4.08 -1.81
C LEU A 162 2.67 5.04 -1.25
N ILE A 163 2.88 6.35 -1.36
CA ILE A 163 1.89 7.35 -0.96
C ILE A 163 0.70 7.31 -1.91
N PHE A 164 0.95 7.21 -3.22
CA PHE A 164 -0.11 7.10 -4.21
C PHE A 164 -0.85 5.77 -4.10
N ASP A 165 -0.13 4.67 -3.88
CA ASP A 165 -0.74 3.36 -3.63
C ASP A 165 -1.68 3.40 -2.41
N TYR A 166 -1.22 4.00 -1.31
CA TYR A 166 -2.04 4.19 -0.11
C TYR A 166 -3.25 5.11 -0.37
N ALA A 167 -3.05 6.26 -1.00
CA ALA A 167 -4.13 7.21 -1.29
C ALA A 167 -5.21 6.64 -2.22
N SER A 168 -4.81 5.76 -3.15
CA SER A 168 -5.74 5.12 -4.09
C SER A 168 -6.76 4.20 -3.42
N SER A 169 -6.54 3.79 -2.17
CA SER A 169 -7.32 2.74 -1.48
C SER A 169 -7.37 1.39 -2.23
N HIS A 170 -6.58 1.21 -3.29
CA HIS A 170 -6.49 -0.06 -4.02
C HIS A 170 -5.44 -0.99 -3.40
N ALA A 171 -4.42 -0.45 -2.75
CA ALA A 171 -3.40 -1.22 -2.07
C ALA A 171 -3.82 -1.56 -0.64
N ASP A 172 -3.55 -2.80 -0.22
CA ASP A 172 -3.62 -3.20 1.19
C ASP A 172 -2.54 -2.45 1.97
N VAL A 173 -2.91 -1.81 3.08
CA VAL A 173 -1.98 -1.10 3.97
C VAL A 173 -0.87 -2.03 4.46
N GLU A 174 -1.17 -3.29 4.73
CA GLU A 174 -0.16 -4.27 5.15
C GLU A 174 0.86 -4.52 4.01
N GLN A 175 0.43 -4.49 2.75
CA GLN A 175 1.31 -4.59 1.59
C GLN A 175 2.18 -3.33 1.43
N VAL A 176 1.59 -2.13 1.56
CA VAL A 176 2.35 -0.87 1.55
C VAL A 176 3.45 -0.87 2.62
N LEU A 177 3.13 -1.34 3.82
CA LEU A 177 4.10 -1.46 4.91
C LEU A 177 5.16 -2.54 4.65
N ASN A 178 4.79 -3.68 4.06
CA ASN A 178 5.77 -4.70 3.66
C ASN A 178 6.76 -4.17 2.61
N ASP A 179 6.26 -3.38 1.64
CA ASP A 179 7.09 -2.80 0.58
C ASP A 179 7.94 -1.63 1.08
N TYR A 180 7.50 -0.93 2.13
CA TYR A 180 8.28 0.08 2.83
C TYR A 180 9.39 -0.54 3.68
N ASP A 181 9.03 -1.54 4.48
CA ASP A 181 9.87 -2.17 5.48
C ASP A 181 9.38 -3.59 5.80
N PRO A 182 10.00 -4.65 5.25
CA PRO A 182 9.54 -6.03 5.46
C PRO A 182 9.42 -6.46 6.94
N ASP A 183 10.24 -5.88 7.82
CA ASP A 183 10.30 -6.22 9.25
C ASP A 183 9.45 -5.26 10.11
N TRP A 184 8.58 -4.44 9.49
CA TRP A 184 7.85 -3.38 10.19
C TRP A 184 7.04 -3.90 11.39
N ARG A 185 6.51 -5.12 11.30
CA ARG A 185 5.71 -5.75 12.36
C ARG A 185 6.50 -5.93 13.64
N GLU A 186 7.78 -6.28 13.52
CA GLU A 186 8.67 -6.48 14.67
C GLU A 186 9.28 -5.14 15.10
N ARG A 187 9.73 -4.33 14.13
CA ARG A 187 10.40 -3.05 14.38
C ARG A 187 9.53 -2.04 15.09
N TYR A 188 8.24 -2.00 14.74
CA TYR A 188 7.28 -1.05 15.29
C TYR A 188 6.29 -1.72 16.25
N ALA A 189 6.47 -3.00 16.58
CA ALA A 189 5.69 -3.63 17.64
C ALA A 189 5.91 -2.88 18.95
N SER A 190 4.81 -2.39 19.54
CA SER A 190 4.86 -1.90 20.91
C SER A 190 5.28 -3.04 21.84
N THR A 191 6.35 -2.82 22.61
CA THR A 191 6.75 -3.68 23.74
C THR A 191 5.84 -3.54 24.94
N PHE A 192 4.85 -2.64 24.87
CA PHE A 192 3.89 -2.37 25.92
C PHE A 192 2.47 -2.76 25.49
N GLU A 193 1.66 -3.20 26.45
CA GLU A 193 0.23 -3.42 26.32
C GLU A 193 -0.56 -2.55 27.30
N VAL A 194 -1.80 -2.24 26.91
CA VAL A 194 -2.75 -1.54 27.76
C VAL A 194 -3.56 -2.57 28.53
N TYR A 195 -3.68 -2.42 29.84
CA TYR A 195 -4.48 -3.26 30.72
C TYR A 195 -5.36 -2.40 31.63
N GLU A 196 -6.46 -2.96 32.12
CA GLU A 196 -7.31 -2.30 33.12
C GLU A 196 -6.70 -2.50 34.51
N ALA A 197 -6.33 -1.40 35.17
CA ALA A 197 -5.76 -1.42 36.51
C ALA A 197 -6.84 -1.66 37.58
N ALA A 198 -6.42 -1.92 38.81
CA ALA A 198 -7.33 -2.27 39.91
C ALA A 198 -8.30 -1.14 40.31
N ASP A 199 -8.03 0.08 39.86
CA ASP A 199 -8.88 1.26 40.01
C ASP A 199 -9.92 1.42 38.88
N GLY A 200 -9.87 0.56 37.85
CA GLY A 200 -10.74 0.63 36.68
C GLY A 200 -10.23 1.55 35.56
N ASP A 201 -9.06 2.18 35.73
CA ASP A 201 -8.45 3.02 34.71
C ASP A 201 -7.53 2.21 33.79
N LEU A 202 -7.36 2.68 32.54
CA LEU A 202 -6.43 2.07 31.59
C LEU A 202 -4.98 2.44 31.95
N ALA A 203 -4.16 1.42 32.20
CA ALA A 203 -2.74 1.54 32.48
C ALA A 203 -1.90 0.83 31.41
N ILE A 204 -0.62 1.19 31.30
CA ILE A 204 0.32 0.60 30.35
C ILE A 204 1.35 -0.24 31.11
N ARG A 205 1.63 -1.46 30.63
CA ARG A 205 2.70 -2.33 31.16
C ARG A 205 3.52 -2.96 30.04
N PRO A 206 4.78 -3.35 30.27
CA PRO A 206 5.52 -4.17 29.32
C PRO A 206 4.78 -5.49 29.04
N LYS A 207 4.82 -5.96 27.79
CA LYS A 207 4.39 -7.30 27.43
C LYS A 207 5.37 -8.32 28.03
N GLU A 208 4.85 -9.41 28.60
CA GLU A 208 5.65 -10.54 29.09
C GLU A 208 6.25 -11.38 27.95
#